data_AF-A0A965F7X7-F1
#
_entry.id   AF-A0A965F7X7-F1
#
_cell.length_a   1.000
_cell.length_b   1.000
_cell.length_c   1.000
_cell.angle_alpha   90.00
_cell.angle_beta   90.00
_cell.angle_gamma   90.00
#
_symmetry.space_group_name_H-M   'P 1'
#
loop_
_entity.id
_entity.type
_entity.pdbx_description
1 polymer ?
#
loop_
_entity_poly.entity_id
_entity_poly.type
_entity_poly.pdbx_seq_one_letter_code
_entity_poly.pdbx_strand_id
1 'polypeptide(L)'
;MANKRFTLSPEQLKTFSDQGLLKVDFGFDPQLLDQIVSEVRPLYGTAYEQDPLATTRCQDGWKKVDAVRQLAVHDSVLAALRMLMDREPLPFQTLNFPVGTSQYPHSDSIHFHTIPAGFMVGVWVALENIDAENGPLVYYPGSHKLPYFSMQDTGCSRSLACLRRGKRLSGMRICCMVVPPGKMSRAAGTHR
;
A
#
# COMPACT_ATOMS: atom_id res chain seq x y z
N MET A 1 2.28 -25.25 -20.01
CA MET A 1 0.90 -24.72 -19.94
C MET A 1 1.00 -23.20 -20.01
N ALA A 2 0.33 -22.54 -20.96
CA ALA A 2 0.44 -21.09 -21.10
C ALA A 2 -0.13 -20.42 -19.85
N ASN A 3 0.73 -19.76 -19.07
CA ASN A 3 0.33 -19.03 -17.87
C ASN A 3 -0.65 -17.94 -18.32
N LYS A 4 -1.92 -18.03 -17.91
CA LYS A 4 -2.95 -17.07 -18.30
C LYS A 4 -2.54 -15.73 -17.69
N ARG A 5 -1.92 -14.86 -18.51
CA ARG A 5 -1.38 -13.57 -18.06
C ARG A 5 -2.54 -12.76 -17.48
N PHE A 6 -2.41 -12.33 -16.23
CA PHE A 6 -3.41 -11.50 -15.58
C PHE A 6 -3.68 -10.23 -16.41
N THR A 7 -4.95 -9.86 -16.58
CA THR A 7 -5.36 -8.70 -17.38
C THR A 7 -6.44 -7.90 -16.68
N LEU A 8 -6.28 -6.58 -16.65
CA LEU A 8 -7.31 -5.65 -16.21
C LEU A 8 -8.35 -5.42 -17.32
N SER A 9 -9.62 -5.26 -16.93
CA SER A 9 -10.69 -4.89 -17.86
C SER A 9 -10.59 -3.39 -18.27
N PRO A 10 -11.17 -2.99 -19.42
CA PRO A 10 -11.25 -1.58 -19.80
C PRO A 10 -11.90 -0.70 -18.72
N GLU A 11 -12.90 -1.22 -18.00
CA GLU A 11 -13.57 -0.52 -16.90
C GLU A 11 -12.64 -0.31 -15.71
N GLN A 12 -11.79 -1.29 -15.39
CA GLN A 12 -10.78 -1.17 -14.34
C GLN A 12 -9.71 -0.13 -14.71
N LEU A 13 -9.24 -0.13 -15.96
CA LEU A 13 -8.30 0.88 -16.46
C LEU A 13 -8.91 2.29 -16.37
N LYS A 14 -10.16 2.45 -16.81
CA LYS A 14 -10.89 3.71 -16.73
C LYS A 14 -11.08 4.16 -15.27
N THR A 15 -11.47 3.25 -14.39
CA THR A 15 -11.66 3.53 -12.96
C THR A 15 -10.38 4.06 -12.33
N PHE A 16 -9.25 3.39 -12.60
CA PHE A 16 -7.96 3.84 -12.08
C PHE A 16 -7.56 5.21 -12.65
N SER A 17 -7.74 5.44 -13.95
CA SER A 17 -7.45 6.75 -14.57
C SER A 17 -8.30 7.88 -13.96
N ASP A 18 -9.59 7.61 -13.75
CA ASP A 18 -10.54 8.60 -13.24
C ASP A 18 -10.33 8.90 -11.76
N GLN A 19 -10.14 7.86 -10.95
CA GLN A 19 -10.18 7.92 -9.49
C GLN A 19 -8.80 7.88 -8.83
N GLY A 20 -7.78 7.33 -9.50
CA GLY A 20 -6.44 7.08 -8.93
C GLY A 20 -6.41 5.92 -7.93
N LEU A 21 -7.50 5.17 -7.82
CA LEU A 21 -7.65 3.99 -6.96
C LEU A 21 -8.26 2.86 -7.75
N LEU A 22 -7.74 1.66 -7.55
CA LEU A 22 -8.34 0.44 -8.09
C LEU A 22 -8.30 -0.67 -7.05
N LYS A 23 -9.46 -1.27 -6.80
CA LYS A 23 -9.56 -2.47 -5.96
C LYS A 23 -9.48 -3.70 -6.86
N VAL A 24 -8.52 -4.59 -6.59
CA VAL A 24 -8.28 -5.78 -7.42
C VAL A 24 -8.03 -6.97 -6.50
N ASP A 25 -8.76 -8.06 -6.72
CA ASP A 25 -8.43 -9.34 -6.13
C ASP A 25 -7.54 -10.12 -7.11
N PHE A 26 -6.27 -10.31 -6.74
CA PHE A 26 -5.30 -11.08 -7.53
C PHE A 26 -5.37 -12.59 -7.26
N GLY A 27 -6.13 -13.02 -6.26
CA GLY A 27 -6.17 -14.42 -5.83
C GLY A 27 -4.83 -14.91 -5.30
N PHE A 28 -4.16 -14.12 -4.46
CA PHE A 28 -2.90 -14.54 -3.83
C PHE A 28 -3.08 -15.85 -3.04
N ASP A 29 -2.05 -16.68 -3.03
CA ASP A 29 -2.02 -17.88 -2.21
C ASP A 29 -2.09 -17.50 -0.73
N PRO A 30 -3.11 -17.94 0.04
CA PRO A 30 -3.21 -17.68 1.46
C PRO A 30 -1.96 -18.12 2.24
N GLN A 31 -1.30 -19.20 1.83
CA GLN A 31 -0.08 -19.68 2.50
C GLN A 31 1.07 -18.69 2.36
N LEU A 32 1.20 -18.03 1.20
CA LEU A 32 2.18 -16.96 1.01
C LEU A 32 1.89 -15.78 1.94
N LEU A 33 0.62 -15.39 2.09
CA LEU A 33 0.22 -14.29 2.97
C LEU A 33 0.49 -14.62 4.44
N ASP A 34 0.12 -15.83 4.88
CA ASP A 34 0.39 -16.32 6.24
C ASP A 34 1.90 -16.39 6.51
N GLN A 35 2.69 -16.83 5.54
CA GLN A 35 4.15 -16.86 5.63
C GLN A 35 4.72 -15.45 5.83
N ILE A 36 4.28 -14.45 5.05
CA ILE A 36 4.67 -13.04 5.23
C ILE A 36 4.36 -12.57 6.65
N VAL A 37 3.16 -12.82 7.16
CA VAL A 37 2.77 -12.41 8.52
C VAL A 37 3.70 -13.04 9.56
N SER A 38 3.96 -14.34 9.44
CA SER A 38 4.80 -15.07 10.39
C SER A 38 6.28 -14.65 10.38
N GLU A 39 6.85 -14.41 9.19
CA GLU A 39 8.28 -14.11 9.02
C GLU A 39 8.60 -12.63 9.24
N VAL A 40 7.65 -11.72 8.98
CA VAL A 40 7.83 -10.29 9.26
C VAL A 40 7.63 -9.98 10.75
N ARG A 41 6.77 -10.72 11.46
CA ARG A 41 6.44 -10.44 12.87
C ARG A 41 7.66 -10.26 13.79
N PRO A 42 8.71 -11.11 13.75
CA PRO A 42 9.91 -10.92 14.56
C PRO A 42 10.69 -9.64 14.22
N LEU A 43 10.50 -9.07 13.02
CA LEU A 43 11.22 -7.88 12.54
C LEU A 43 10.65 -6.57 13.11
N TYR A 44 9.50 -6.60 13.78
CA TYR A 44 8.96 -5.42 14.46
C TYR A 44 9.70 -5.09 15.77
N GLY A 45 10.48 -6.04 16.30
CA GLY A 45 11.34 -5.86 17.46
C GLY A 45 10.58 -5.76 18.79
N THR A 46 11.33 -5.49 19.86
CA THR A 46 10.83 -5.54 21.25
C THR A 46 9.75 -4.51 21.56
N ALA A 47 9.73 -3.38 20.83
CA ALA A 47 8.69 -2.36 21.01
C ALA A 47 7.29 -2.89 20.68
N TYR A 48 7.18 -3.72 19.64
CA TYR A 48 5.93 -4.39 19.30
C TYR A 48 5.54 -5.49 20.29
N GLU A 49 6.54 -6.20 20.85
CA GLU A 49 6.30 -7.22 21.89
C GLU A 49 5.76 -6.61 23.19
N GLN A 50 6.25 -5.42 23.54
CA GLN A 50 5.84 -4.68 24.73
C GLN A 50 4.51 -3.95 24.54
N ASP A 51 4.27 -3.41 23.35
CA ASP A 51 3.04 -2.73 22.98
C ASP A 51 2.68 -3.03 21.51
N PRO A 52 1.68 -3.90 21.26
CA PRO A 52 1.22 -4.19 19.90
C PRO A 52 0.67 -2.97 19.15
N LEU A 53 0.32 -1.89 19.85
CA LEU A 53 -0.12 -0.63 19.26
C LEU A 53 1.03 0.36 18.99
N ALA A 54 2.26 0.00 19.36
CA ALA A 54 3.43 0.81 19.07
C ALA A 54 3.52 1.05 17.55
N THR A 55 3.79 2.30 17.17
CA THR A 55 3.90 2.74 15.77
C THR A 55 5.22 2.24 15.17
N THR A 56 5.35 0.93 15.04
CA THR A 56 6.51 0.23 14.47
C THR A 56 6.18 -0.20 13.05
N ARG A 57 7.22 -0.30 12.21
CA ARG A 57 7.09 -0.80 10.84
C ARG A 57 8.38 -1.49 10.43
N CYS A 58 8.25 -2.53 9.62
CA CYS A 58 9.39 -3.15 8.95
C CYS A 58 9.52 -2.58 7.53
N GLN A 59 10.46 -1.64 7.37
CA GLN A 59 10.83 -1.10 6.06
C GLN A 59 11.76 -2.08 5.33
N ASP A 60 11.53 -2.24 4.03
CA ASP A 60 12.26 -3.16 3.13
C ASP A 60 12.33 -4.61 3.64
N GLY A 61 11.21 -5.11 4.17
CA GLY A 61 11.06 -6.52 4.57
C GLY A 61 11.50 -7.50 3.48
N TRP A 62 11.35 -7.14 2.20
CA TRP A 62 11.80 -7.96 1.05
C TRP A 62 13.31 -8.31 1.07
N LYS A 63 14.14 -7.54 1.78
CA LYS A 63 15.58 -7.82 1.94
C LYS A 63 15.87 -8.96 2.91
N LYS A 64 14.93 -9.28 3.81
CA LYS A 64 15.09 -10.27 4.89
C LYS A 64 14.11 -11.44 4.77
N VAL A 65 12.95 -11.20 4.16
CA VAL A 65 11.83 -12.13 4.07
C VAL A 65 11.53 -12.38 2.61
N ASP A 66 11.83 -13.60 2.12
CA ASP A 66 11.66 -13.92 0.70
C ASP A 66 10.19 -13.90 0.28
N ALA A 67 9.26 -14.29 1.17
CA ALA A 67 7.82 -14.21 0.91
C ALA A 67 7.36 -12.76 0.59
N VAL A 68 7.93 -11.76 1.27
CA VAL A 68 7.67 -10.33 0.96
C VAL A 68 8.24 -9.96 -0.41
N ARG A 69 9.43 -10.46 -0.76
CA ARG A 69 10.00 -10.26 -2.10
C ARG A 69 9.11 -10.89 -3.16
N GLN A 70 8.67 -12.13 -2.97
CA GLN A 70 7.79 -12.86 -3.90
C GLN A 70 6.48 -12.09 -4.16
N LEU A 71 5.86 -11.55 -3.10
CA LEU A 71 4.68 -10.70 -3.25
C LEU A 71 4.99 -9.39 -4.00
N ALA A 72 6.12 -8.73 -3.68
CA ALA A 72 6.53 -7.49 -4.32
C ALA A 72 6.84 -7.64 -5.82
N VAL A 73 7.25 -8.83 -6.26
CA VAL A 73 7.51 -9.15 -7.68
C VAL A 73 6.44 -10.04 -8.31
N HIS A 74 5.26 -10.16 -7.69
CA HIS A 74 4.23 -11.08 -8.15
C HIS A 74 3.76 -10.76 -9.58
N ASP A 75 3.80 -11.75 -10.47
CA ASP A 75 3.56 -11.59 -11.91
C ASP A 75 2.24 -10.88 -12.24
N SER A 76 1.15 -11.22 -11.54
CA SER A 76 -0.16 -10.59 -11.75
C SER A 76 -0.16 -9.11 -11.39
N VAL A 77 0.56 -8.73 -10.32
CA VAL A 77 0.67 -7.34 -9.87
C VAL A 77 1.49 -6.56 -10.88
N LEU A 78 2.65 -7.08 -11.29
CA LEU A 78 3.50 -6.44 -12.30
C LEU A 78 2.80 -6.35 -13.66
N ALA A 79 2.00 -7.34 -14.04
CA ALA A 79 1.16 -7.29 -15.23
C ALA A 79 0.13 -6.15 -15.15
N ALA A 80 -0.59 -6.04 -14.03
CA ALA A 80 -1.55 -4.96 -13.81
C ALA A 80 -0.88 -3.58 -13.84
N LEU A 81 0.24 -3.40 -13.13
CA LEU A 81 0.98 -2.13 -13.09
C LEU A 81 1.47 -1.72 -14.48
N ARG A 82 1.96 -2.68 -15.28
CA ARG A 82 2.37 -2.43 -16.67
C ARG A 82 1.21 -1.92 -17.52
N MET A 83 0.01 -2.48 -17.35
CA MET A 83 -1.20 -2.00 -18.06
C MET A 83 -1.64 -0.61 -17.59
N LEU A 84 -1.51 -0.30 -16.29
CA LEU A 84 -1.92 0.98 -15.73
C LEU A 84 -0.99 2.14 -16.12
N MET A 85 0.32 1.86 -16.21
CA MET A 85 1.34 2.88 -16.41
C MET A 85 1.94 2.91 -17.82
N ASP A 86 1.64 1.90 -18.65
CA ASP A 86 2.25 1.68 -19.97
C ASP A 86 3.79 1.69 -19.92
N ARG A 87 4.34 1.14 -18.83
CA ARG A 87 5.79 1.12 -18.51
C ARG A 87 6.16 -0.13 -17.74
N GLU A 88 7.44 -0.47 -17.76
CA GLU A 88 7.96 -1.57 -16.94
C GLU A 88 8.00 -1.18 -15.46
N PRO A 89 7.27 -1.88 -14.56
CA PRO A 89 7.29 -1.58 -13.14
C PRO A 89 8.57 -2.08 -12.47
N LEU A 90 9.12 -1.27 -11.57
CA LEU A 90 10.29 -1.60 -10.76
C LEU A 90 9.92 -1.52 -9.27
N PRO A 91 9.77 -2.65 -8.57
CA PRO A 91 9.59 -2.65 -7.13
C PRO A 91 10.84 -2.08 -6.45
N PHE A 92 10.67 -1.08 -5.58
CA PHE A 92 11.80 -0.38 -4.95
C PHE A 92 11.72 -0.29 -3.42
N GLN A 93 10.53 -0.42 -2.83
CA GLN A 93 10.31 -0.29 -1.39
C GLN A 93 9.13 -1.15 -0.94
N THR A 94 9.24 -1.77 0.24
CA THR A 94 8.10 -2.41 0.94
C THR A 94 7.98 -1.83 2.35
N LEU A 95 6.76 -1.59 2.81
CA LEU A 95 6.48 -1.22 4.19
C LEU A 95 5.50 -2.23 4.76
N ASN A 96 5.89 -2.89 5.85
CA ASN A 96 5.06 -3.87 6.53
C ASN A 96 4.71 -3.33 7.91
N PHE A 97 3.44 -3.44 8.28
CA PHE A 97 2.90 -2.87 9.52
C PHE A 97 2.31 -3.98 10.39
N PRO A 98 2.55 -3.96 11.71
CA PRO A 98 1.99 -4.96 12.62
C PRO A 98 0.50 -4.76 12.88
N VAL A 99 0.03 -3.53 12.76
CA VAL A 99 -1.35 -3.11 12.95
C VAL A 99 -1.71 -2.09 11.88
N GLY A 100 -2.99 -1.96 11.53
CA GLY A 100 -3.50 -0.91 10.66
C GLY A 100 -3.08 0.47 11.16
N THR A 101 -2.02 1.05 10.60
CA THR A 101 -1.57 2.38 11.03
C THR A 101 -2.52 3.40 10.42
N SER A 102 -3.30 4.07 11.26
CA SER A 102 -4.02 5.30 10.89
C SER A 102 -3.00 6.42 10.68
N GLN A 103 -2.21 6.35 9.62
CA GLN A 103 -1.35 7.44 9.22
C GLN A 103 -2.24 8.60 8.78
N TYR A 104 -1.82 9.82 9.12
CA TYR A 104 -2.54 10.99 8.63
C TYR A 104 -2.60 10.96 7.11
N PRO A 105 -3.72 11.36 6.53
CA PRO A 105 -3.88 11.45 5.09
C PRO A 105 -2.74 12.27 4.45
N HIS A 106 -1.97 11.66 3.55
CA HIS A 106 -0.77 12.26 2.94
C HIS A 106 -0.60 11.93 1.45
N SER A 107 0.43 12.51 0.81
CA SER A 107 0.90 12.11 -0.51
C SER A 107 2.30 11.53 -0.43
N ASP A 108 2.45 10.32 -0.94
CA ASP A 108 3.74 9.65 -1.06
C ASP A 108 4.72 10.40 -1.98
N SER A 109 4.21 11.17 -2.96
CA SER A 109 5.04 11.92 -3.91
C SER A 109 5.94 12.97 -3.27
N ILE A 110 5.60 13.42 -2.06
CA ILE A 110 6.42 14.31 -1.23
C ILE A 110 7.68 13.60 -0.74
N HIS A 111 7.60 12.30 -0.48
CA HIS A 111 8.70 11.49 0.03
C HIS A 111 9.50 10.80 -1.09
N PHE A 112 8.82 10.32 -2.13
CA PHE A 112 9.45 9.62 -3.26
C PHE A 112 8.61 9.79 -4.53
N HIS A 113 9.27 10.14 -5.63
CA HIS A 113 8.66 10.19 -6.96
C HIS A 113 9.66 9.76 -8.03
N THR A 114 9.14 9.35 -9.19
CA THR A 114 9.94 9.01 -10.38
C THR A 114 10.41 10.26 -11.09
N ILE A 115 11.50 10.18 -11.85
CA ILE A 115 11.88 11.19 -12.85
C ILE A 115 11.67 10.56 -14.24
N PRO A 116 10.77 11.08 -15.09
CA PRO A 116 9.78 12.14 -14.84
C PRO A 116 8.70 11.72 -13.81
N ALA A 117 8.05 12.70 -13.18
CA ALA A 117 6.97 12.44 -12.21
C ALA A 117 5.73 11.84 -12.91
N GLY A 118 4.89 11.12 -12.14
CA GLY A 118 3.64 10.52 -12.67
C GLY A 118 3.58 8.99 -12.64
N PHE A 119 4.71 8.31 -12.42
CA PHE A 119 4.81 6.87 -12.64
C PHE A 119 5.04 6.05 -11.36
N MET A 120 4.71 6.63 -10.20
CA MET A 120 4.77 5.94 -8.91
C MET A 120 3.36 5.45 -8.53
N VAL A 121 3.25 4.16 -8.22
CA VAL A 121 2.01 3.49 -7.79
C VAL A 121 2.30 2.71 -6.51
N GLY A 122 1.48 2.93 -5.49
CA GLY A 122 1.47 2.13 -4.28
C GLY A 122 0.55 0.92 -4.44
N VAL A 123 1.05 -0.26 -4.08
CA VAL A 123 0.22 -1.48 -3.96
C VAL A 123 0.07 -1.78 -2.48
N TRP A 124 -1.17 -1.77 -2.01
CA TRP A 124 -1.52 -2.09 -0.65
C TRP A 124 -2.22 -3.44 -0.61
N VAL A 125 -1.68 -4.38 0.16
CA VAL A 125 -2.19 -5.74 0.29
C VAL A 125 -2.63 -5.93 1.73
N ALA A 126 -3.92 -6.25 1.93
CA ALA A 126 -4.43 -6.63 3.23
C ALA A 126 -3.90 -8.03 3.59
N LEU A 127 -3.17 -8.14 4.70
CA LEU A 127 -2.71 -9.42 5.26
C LEU A 127 -3.62 -9.93 6.38
N GLU A 128 -4.68 -9.18 6.69
CA GLU A 128 -5.74 -9.52 7.63
C GLU A 128 -7.10 -9.06 7.07
N ASN A 129 -8.18 -9.45 7.74
CA ASN A 129 -9.50 -8.90 7.40
C ASN A 129 -9.56 -7.43 7.77
N ILE A 130 -10.14 -6.58 6.92
CA ILE A 130 -10.16 -5.13 7.10
C ILE A 130 -11.60 -4.66 7.14
N ASP A 131 -11.95 -3.93 8.19
CA ASP A 131 -13.23 -3.30 8.42
C ASP A 131 -13.04 -1.79 8.74
N ALA A 132 -14.11 -1.13 9.19
CA ALA A 132 -14.07 0.29 9.51
C ALA A 132 -13.26 0.61 10.79
N GLU A 133 -13.07 -0.37 11.67
CA GLU A 133 -12.56 -0.21 13.02
C GLU A 133 -11.08 -0.62 13.14
N ASN A 134 -10.52 -1.34 12.17
CA ASN A 134 -9.13 -1.84 12.22
C ASN A 134 -8.15 -1.18 11.24
N GLY A 135 -8.36 0.11 10.95
CA GLY A 135 -7.43 0.94 10.19
C GLY A 135 -7.55 0.77 8.68
N PRO A 136 -8.75 1.04 8.10
CA PRO A 136 -8.93 0.97 6.66
C PRO A 136 -8.07 2.01 5.96
N LEU A 137 -7.62 1.69 4.74
CA LEU A 137 -6.99 2.68 3.88
C LEU A 137 -8.00 3.77 3.50
N VAL A 138 -7.74 5.00 3.95
CA VAL A 138 -8.51 6.18 3.55
C VAL A 138 -7.92 6.79 2.29
N TYR A 139 -8.74 6.94 1.26
CA TYR A 139 -8.33 7.52 -0.03
C TYR A 139 -9.35 8.55 -0.52
N TYR A 140 -8.86 9.60 -1.19
CA TYR A 140 -9.69 10.66 -1.76
C TYR A 140 -9.69 10.53 -3.29
N PRO A 141 -10.81 10.11 -3.92
CA PRO A 141 -10.83 9.88 -5.35
C PRO A 141 -10.56 11.14 -6.18
N GLY A 142 -9.78 10.99 -7.25
CA GLY A 142 -9.35 12.08 -8.14
C GLY A 142 -8.21 12.94 -7.59
N SER A 143 -7.79 12.72 -6.34
CA SER A 143 -6.76 13.51 -5.68
C SER A 143 -5.39 13.41 -6.38
N HIS A 144 -5.10 12.28 -7.06
CA HIS A 144 -3.94 12.07 -7.94
C HIS A 144 -3.81 13.06 -9.11
N LYS A 145 -4.83 13.89 -9.38
CA LYS A 145 -4.82 14.94 -10.41
C LYS A 145 -4.42 16.33 -9.88
N LEU A 146 -4.32 16.54 -8.56
CA LEU A 146 -3.99 17.84 -7.90
C LEU A 146 -2.50 18.19 -7.97
N PRO A 147 -1.99 19.37 -8.37
CA PRO A 147 -0.56 19.61 -8.63
C PRO A 147 0.48 18.94 -7.69
N TYR A 148 1.64 18.53 -8.23
CA TYR A 148 2.75 18.02 -7.42
C TYR A 148 3.28 19.12 -6.50
N PHE A 149 3.40 18.81 -5.21
CA PHE A 149 4.04 19.68 -4.22
C PHE A 149 5.30 19.02 -3.70
N SER A 150 6.38 19.78 -3.62
CA SER A 150 7.61 19.42 -2.95
C SER A 150 7.61 19.92 -1.50
N MET A 151 8.54 19.45 -0.68
CA MET A 151 8.74 19.98 0.67
C MET A 151 9.05 21.49 0.67
N GLN A 152 9.61 22.02 -0.41
CA GLN A 152 9.88 23.44 -0.59
C GLN A 152 8.59 24.25 -0.78
N ASP A 153 7.57 23.67 -1.43
CA ASP A 153 6.30 24.32 -1.71
C ASP A 153 5.38 24.40 -0.48
N THR A 154 5.58 23.52 0.50
CA THR A 154 4.75 23.48 1.74
C THR A 154 5.17 24.52 2.79
N GLY A 155 6.23 25.28 2.52
CA GLY A 155 6.74 26.29 3.47
C GLY A 155 7.39 25.71 4.73
N CYS A 156 7.52 24.38 4.84
CA CYS A 156 8.30 23.76 5.91
C CYS A 156 9.79 23.82 5.56
N SER A 157 10.44 24.92 5.94
CA SER A 157 11.90 24.92 6.16
C SER A 157 12.23 23.90 7.27
N ARG A 158 13.41 23.27 7.22
CA ARG A 158 13.89 22.21 8.15
C ARG A 158 14.00 22.68 9.62
N SER A 159 12.90 23.07 10.24
CA SER A 159 12.81 23.43 11.64
C SER A 159 11.74 22.57 12.31
N LEU A 160 12.07 22.02 13.49
CA LEU A 160 11.19 21.15 14.28
C LEU A 160 9.83 21.78 14.64
N ALA A 161 9.64 23.08 14.38
CA ALA A 161 8.43 23.83 14.72
C ALA A 161 7.24 23.61 13.76
N CYS A 162 7.45 23.03 12.56
CA CYS A 162 6.39 22.90 11.54
C CYS A 162 5.32 21.82 11.91
N LEU A 163 5.63 20.88 12.82
CA LEU A 163 4.76 19.74 13.15
C LEU A 163 3.51 20.08 13.99
N ARG A 164 3.37 21.32 14.50
CA ARG A 164 2.28 21.69 15.43
C ARG A 164 1.21 22.64 14.86
N ARG A 165 1.31 23.09 13.61
CA ARG A 165 0.30 23.97 13.02
C ARG A 165 -0.55 23.22 12.01
N GLY A 166 -1.72 22.77 12.46
CA GLY A 166 -2.80 22.33 11.61
C GLY A 166 -3.11 23.39 10.55
N LYS A 167 -2.73 23.12 9.31
CA LYS A 167 -3.20 23.83 8.13
C LYS A 167 -3.66 22.78 7.12
N ARG A 168 -4.89 22.99 6.66
CA ARG A 168 -5.67 22.27 5.63
C ARG A 168 -4.91 21.18 4.88
N LEU A 169 -5.47 19.96 4.93
CA LEU A 169 -5.19 18.82 4.07
C LEU A 169 -4.91 19.30 2.63
N SER A 170 -3.63 19.34 2.28
CA SER A 170 -3.14 19.77 0.98
C SER A 170 -2.81 18.53 0.15
N GLY A 171 -3.50 18.38 -0.98
CA GLY A 171 -3.05 17.56 -2.12
C GLY A 171 -2.60 16.15 -1.80
N MET A 172 -3.47 15.30 -1.28
CA MET A 172 -3.15 13.88 -1.19
C MET A 172 -3.06 13.30 -2.60
N ARG A 173 -2.03 12.52 -2.88
CA ARG A 173 -1.94 11.69 -4.08
C ARG A 173 -1.35 10.36 -3.63
N ILE A 174 -2.15 9.32 -3.71
CA ILE A 174 -1.74 7.92 -3.58
C ILE A 174 -2.39 7.21 -4.77
N CYS A 175 -1.62 6.79 -5.76
CA CYS A 175 -2.16 5.84 -6.73
C CYS A 175 -2.18 4.49 -6.02
N CYS A 176 -3.30 4.12 -5.41
CA CYS A 176 -3.37 2.89 -4.64
C CYS A 176 -4.05 1.78 -5.42
N MET A 177 -3.43 0.61 -5.42
CA MET A 177 -4.11 -0.64 -5.71
C MET A 177 -4.41 -1.32 -4.38
N VAL A 178 -5.69 -1.55 -4.08
CA VAL A 178 -6.10 -2.23 -2.83
C VAL A 178 -6.43 -3.67 -3.14
N VAL A 179 -5.73 -4.59 -2.49
CA VAL A 179 -6.02 -6.01 -2.57
C VAL A 179 -6.77 -6.43 -1.30
N PRO A 180 -8.05 -6.85 -1.41
CA PRO A 180 -8.81 -7.33 -0.27
C PRO A 180 -8.19 -8.63 0.26
N PRO A 181 -8.45 -8.99 1.54
CA PRO A 181 -8.03 -10.28 2.07
C PRO A 181 -8.57 -11.40 1.18
N GLY A 182 -7.72 -12.40 0.90
CA GLY A 182 -8.15 -13.63 0.26
C GLY A 182 -9.31 -14.21 1.07
N LYS A 183 -10.43 -14.53 0.42
CA LYS A 183 -11.62 -15.05 1.10
C LYS A 183 -11.27 -16.34 1.86
N MET A 184 -10.94 -16.24 3.15
CA MET A 184 -11.11 -17.37 4.06
C MET A 184 -12.58 -17.43 4.43
N SER A 185 -13.34 -18.21 3.66
CA SER A 185 -14.65 -18.72 4.05
C SER A 185 -14.49 -19.64 5.27
N ARG A 186 -14.30 -19.06 6.46
CA ARG A 186 -14.53 -19.75 7.73
C ARG A 186 -15.43 -18.87 8.59
N ALA A 187 -16.70 -18.82 8.20
CA ALA A 187 -17.78 -18.66 9.15
C ALA A 187 -17.75 -19.88 10.09
N ALA A 188 -17.04 -19.76 11.20
CA ALA A 188 -17.25 -20.60 12.37
C ALA A 188 -17.72 -19.67 13.49
N GLY A 189 -19.00 -19.28 13.41
CA GLY A 189 -19.70 -18.81 14.58
C GLY A 189 -19.71 -19.94 15.60
N THR A 190 -19.08 -19.73 16.73
CA THR A 190 -19.58 -20.29 17.98
C THR A 190 -19.70 -19.15 18.97
N HIS A 191 -20.95 -18.78 19.21
CA HIS A 191 -21.33 -17.92 20.32
C HIS A 191 -20.83 -18.53 21.63
N ARG A 192 -20.23 -17.69 22.47
CA ARG A 192 -20.65 -17.55 23.87
C ARG A 192 -20.73 -16.09 24.21
#